data_AF-B5YD01-F1
#
_entry.id   AF-B5YD01-F1
#
_cell.length_a   1.000
_cell.length_b   1.000
_cell.length_c   1.000
_cell.angle_alpha   90.00
_cell.angle_beta   90.00
_cell.angle_gamma   90.00
#
_symmetry.space_group_name_H-M   'P 1'
#
loop_
_entity.id
_entity.type
_entity.pdbx_description
1 polymer ?
#
loop_
_entity_poly.entity_id
_entity_poly.type
_entity_poly.pdbx_seq_one_letter_code
_entity_poly.pdbx_strand_id
1 'polypeptide(L)'
;MLREYYKKYMEPAKDYIENTSKLYEERLFVAAQIYGDRIDFAKDYHCVIKIGEKIVQPIENESLKKDVAELTDKWPYSPAYKATNLYVFPTSEILRDAKVEIILIGDEEYIFKADLSKLK
;
A
#
# COMPACT_ATOMS: atom_id res chain seq x y z
N MET A 1 -34.34 -9.20 2.80
CA MET A 1 -34.79 -9.29 4.21
C MET A 1 -33.68 -9.58 5.22
N LEU A 2 -32.63 -10.38 4.92
CA LEU A 2 -31.53 -10.60 5.88
C LEU A 2 -30.73 -9.34 6.26
N ARG A 3 -30.46 -8.42 5.31
CA ARG A 3 -29.64 -7.21 5.57
C ARG A 3 -30.24 -6.24 6.59
N GLU A 4 -31.57 -6.11 6.64
CA GLU A 4 -32.26 -5.20 7.58
C GLU A 4 -32.26 -5.75 9.01
N TYR A 5 -32.30 -7.08 9.17
CA TYR A 5 -32.31 -7.74 10.49
C TYR A 5 -31.00 -7.49 11.26
N TYR A 6 -29.86 -7.57 10.58
CA TYR A 6 -28.56 -7.36 11.24
C TYR A 6 -28.24 -5.90 11.54
N LYS A 7 -28.81 -4.93 10.82
CA LYS A 7 -28.60 -3.50 11.10
C LYS A 7 -28.98 -3.11 12.53
N LYS A 8 -29.99 -3.76 13.14
CA LYS A 8 -30.40 -3.53 14.54
C LYS A 8 -29.35 -3.98 15.57
N TYR A 9 -28.42 -4.86 15.18
CA TYR A 9 -27.34 -5.37 16.02
C TYR A 9 -25.97 -4.79 15.63
N MET A 10 -25.93 -3.95 14.59
CA MET A 10 -24.72 -3.24 14.16
C MET A 10 -24.73 -1.85 14.79
N GLU A 11 -24.15 -1.74 15.97
CA GLU A 11 -23.79 -0.43 16.51
C GLU A 11 -22.37 -0.08 16.07
N PRO A 12 -22.14 1.11 15.49
CA PRO A 12 -20.79 1.59 15.31
C PRO A 12 -20.16 1.74 16.70
N ALA A 13 -19.23 0.85 17.04
CA ALA A 13 -18.41 1.01 18.23
C ALA A 13 -17.59 2.29 18.04
N LYS A 14 -18.02 3.39 18.66
CA LYS A 14 -17.38 4.70 18.52
C LYS A 14 -15.89 4.63 18.82
N ASP A 15 -15.51 3.89 19.86
CA ASP A 15 -14.12 3.63 20.23
C ASP A 15 -13.36 2.89 19.11
N TYR A 16 -14.01 1.98 18.39
CA TYR A 16 -13.41 1.30 17.24
C TYR A 16 -13.17 2.28 16.08
N ILE A 17 -14.12 3.17 15.81
CA ILE A 17 -14.00 4.19 14.76
C ILE A 17 -12.88 5.18 15.09
N GLU A 18 -12.83 5.70 16.32
CA GLU A 18 -11.81 6.67 16.75
C GLU A 18 -10.40 6.05 16.73
N ASN A 19 -10.25 4.82 17.24
CA ASN A 19 -8.98 4.09 17.18
C ASN A 19 -8.56 3.79 15.73
N THR A 20 -9.51 3.44 14.87
CA THR A 20 -9.23 3.21 13.44
C THR A 20 -8.78 4.49 12.76
N SER A 21 -9.51 5.61 12.94
CA SER A 21 -9.12 6.91 12.37
C SER A 21 -7.74 7.34 12.81
N LYS A 22 -7.42 7.19 14.11
CA LYS A 22 -6.09 7.49 14.63
C LYS A 22 -4.99 6.60 14.02
N LEU A 23 -5.26 5.31 13.84
CA LEU A 23 -4.34 4.41 13.14
C LEU A 23 -4.08 4.87 11.70
N TYR A 24 -5.10 5.32 10.97
CA TYR A 24 -4.93 5.87 9.63
C TYR A 24 -4.20 7.22 9.61
N GLU A 25 -4.32 8.03 10.67
CA GLU A 25 -3.56 9.29 10.78
C GLU A 25 -2.06 9.07 11.01
N GLU A 26 -1.72 8.00 11.73
CA GLU A 26 -0.35 7.61 12.08
C GLU A 26 0.36 6.78 10.98
N ARG A 27 -0.36 6.45 9.91
CA ARG A 27 0.11 5.57 8.82
C ARG A 27 0.05 6.26 7.46
N LEU A 28 1.14 6.18 6.71
CA LEU A 28 1.20 6.54 5.31
C LEU A 28 1.14 5.26 4.46
N PHE A 29 0.14 5.16 3.60
CA PHE A 29 -0.08 4.01 2.74
C PHE A 29 0.45 4.30 1.33
N VAL A 30 1.34 3.44 0.84
CA VAL A 30 1.83 3.48 -0.53
C VAL A 30 1.38 2.20 -1.23
N ALA A 31 0.46 2.34 -2.18
CA ALA A 31 0.00 1.24 -3.02
C ALA A 31 0.76 1.25 -4.35
N ALA A 32 1.48 0.17 -4.66
CA ALA A 32 2.19 0.01 -5.92
C ALA A 32 1.51 -1.06 -6.77
N GLN A 33 1.02 -0.68 -7.95
CA GLN A 33 0.58 -1.63 -8.97
C GLN A 33 1.81 -2.10 -9.76
N ILE A 34 2.06 -3.39 -9.72
CA ILE A 34 3.23 -4.04 -10.33
C ILE A 34 2.79 -5.12 -11.30
N TYR A 35 3.67 -5.47 -12.23
CA TYR A 35 3.42 -6.42 -13.32
C TYR A 35 4.57 -7.43 -13.44
N GLY A 36 4.25 -8.67 -13.82
CA GLY A 36 5.24 -9.72 -13.95
C GLY A 36 4.70 -10.97 -14.62
N ASP A 37 5.59 -11.95 -14.86
CA ASP A 37 5.26 -13.16 -15.63
C ASP A 37 5.13 -14.42 -14.78
N ARG A 38 5.52 -14.37 -13.50
CA ARG A 38 5.25 -15.43 -12.53
C ARG A 38 4.05 -15.05 -11.70
N ILE A 39 3.20 -16.00 -11.32
CA ILE A 39 2.02 -15.72 -10.48
C ILE A 39 2.35 -15.13 -9.09
N ASP A 40 3.58 -15.36 -8.61
CA ASP A 40 4.06 -14.97 -7.29
C ASP A 40 5.09 -13.83 -7.32
N PHE A 41 5.29 -13.18 -8.48
CA PHE A 41 6.35 -12.17 -8.68
C PHE A 41 6.27 -11.00 -7.68
N ALA A 42 5.07 -10.69 -7.19
CA ALA A 42 4.82 -9.55 -6.33
C ALA A 42 5.59 -9.60 -4.99
N LYS A 43 5.95 -10.80 -4.53
CA LYS A 43 6.71 -11.01 -3.29
C LYS A 43 8.16 -10.50 -3.37
N ASP A 44 8.68 -10.35 -4.59
CA ASP A 44 10.07 -9.96 -4.84
C ASP A 44 10.25 -8.43 -4.81
N TYR A 45 9.15 -7.68 -4.65
CA TYR A 45 9.16 -6.23 -4.62
C TYR A 45 9.17 -5.68 -3.18
N HIS A 46 10.04 -4.71 -2.96
CA HIS A 46 10.15 -3.94 -1.72
C HIS A 46 9.93 -2.46 -1.99
N CYS A 47 9.57 -1.69 -0.96
CA CYS A 47 9.42 -0.25 -1.08
C CYS A 47 10.04 0.45 0.13
N VAL A 48 10.74 1.54 -0.12
CA VAL A 48 11.26 2.44 0.92
C VAL A 48 10.92 3.88 0.58
N ILE A 49 10.90 4.75 1.60
CA ILE A 49 10.76 6.19 1.40
C ILE A 49 12.06 6.86 1.80
N LYS A 50 12.63 7.66 0.90
CA LYS A 50 13.81 8.47 1.15
C LYS A 50 13.46 9.95 1.30
N ILE A 51 14.02 10.58 2.33
CA ILE A 51 13.83 11.98 2.69
C ILE A 51 15.21 12.60 2.89
N GLY A 52 15.72 13.29 1.88
CA GLY A 52 17.12 13.72 1.87
C GLY A 52 18.05 12.51 1.94
N GLU A 53 18.82 12.38 3.03
CA GLU A 53 19.70 11.22 3.26
C GLU A 53 19.05 10.11 4.09
N LYS A 54 17.90 10.36 4.72
CA LYS A 54 17.21 9.38 5.55
C LYS A 54 16.43 8.39 4.70
N ILE A 55 16.55 7.10 4.99
CA ILE A 55 15.71 6.03 4.45
C ILE A 55 14.75 5.56 5.54
N VAL A 56 13.46 5.54 5.24
CA VAL A 56 12.39 5.05 6.10
C VAL A 56 11.89 3.73 5.51
N GLN A 57 11.85 2.69 6.36
CA GLN A 57 11.34 1.36 6.02
C GLN A 57 9.84 1.28 6.32
N PRO A 58 9.08 0.45 5.60
CA PRO A 58 7.69 0.19 5.95
C PRO A 58 7.62 -0.60 7.27
N ILE A 59 6.63 -0.28 8.10
CA ILE A 59 6.32 -1.02 9.34
C ILE A 59 5.49 -2.27 9.05
N GLU A 60 4.72 -2.26 7.96
CA GLU A 60 3.95 -3.41 7.48
C GLU A 60 4.08 -3.45 5.95
N ASN A 61 4.26 -4.65 5.42
CA ASN A 61 4.16 -4.93 3.99
C ASN A 61 3.00 -5.91 3.81
N GLU A 62 1.85 -5.38 3.43
CA GLU A 62 0.71 -6.20 3.10
C GLU A 62 0.63 -6.30 1.58
N SER A 63 0.89 -7.48 1.02
CA SER A 63 0.28 -7.77 -0.28
C SER A 63 -1.22 -7.84 -0.03
N LEU A 64 -1.98 -6.86 -0.51
CA LEU A 64 -3.45 -6.82 -0.38
C LEU A 64 -4.11 -8.09 -0.95
N LYS A 65 -3.36 -8.87 -1.74
CA LYS A 65 -3.73 -10.21 -2.18
C LYS A 65 -2.62 -11.20 -1.84
N LYS A 66 -2.91 -11.99 -0.80
CA LYS A 66 -2.18 -13.19 -0.39
C LYS A 66 -1.76 -14.01 -1.62
N ASP A 67 -0.46 -14.18 -1.78
CA ASP A 67 0.26 -15.21 -2.57
C ASP A 67 0.03 -15.29 -4.09
N VAL A 68 -0.99 -14.64 -4.67
CA VAL A 68 -1.40 -14.85 -6.07
C VAL A 68 -1.75 -13.54 -6.76
N ALA A 69 -0.98 -13.20 -7.80
CA ALA A 69 -1.26 -12.08 -8.69
C ALA A 69 -2.47 -12.35 -9.60
N GLU A 70 -3.17 -11.28 -9.99
CA GLU A 70 -4.26 -11.34 -10.95
C GLU A 70 -3.72 -11.49 -12.38
N LEU A 71 -4.52 -12.08 -13.28
CA LEU A 71 -4.21 -12.06 -14.70
C LEU A 71 -4.34 -10.65 -15.29
N THR A 72 -3.48 -10.32 -16.24
CA THR A 72 -3.69 -9.19 -17.14
C THR A 72 -4.60 -9.58 -18.30
N ASP A 73 -5.01 -8.58 -19.09
CA ASP A 73 -5.68 -8.76 -20.38
C ASP A 73 -4.77 -9.37 -21.46
N LYS A 74 -3.46 -9.41 -21.23
CA LYS A 74 -2.46 -9.94 -22.17
C LYS A 74 -2.20 -11.43 -21.99
N TRP A 75 -2.66 -12.05 -20.91
CA TRP A 75 -2.41 -13.46 -20.64
C TRP A 75 -2.77 -14.36 -21.84
N PRO A 76 -1.91 -15.31 -22.26
CA PRO A 76 -0.67 -15.75 -21.60
C PRO A 76 0.60 -14.96 -21.99
N TYR A 77 0.48 -13.85 -22.72
CA TYR A 77 1.61 -13.01 -23.11
C TYR A 77 2.03 -12.03 -22.00
N SER A 78 3.30 -11.63 -22.02
CA SER A 78 3.90 -10.73 -21.03
C SER A 78 3.41 -9.28 -21.11
N PRO A 79 3.24 -8.57 -19.97
CA PRO A 79 3.21 -9.13 -18.62
C PRO A 79 1.94 -9.93 -18.39
N ALA A 80 2.08 -11.19 -17.96
CA ALA A 80 0.96 -12.12 -17.80
C ALA A 80 0.12 -11.86 -16.54
N TYR A 81 0.73 -11.25 -15.52
CA TYR A 81 0.14 -11.02 -14.20
C TYR A 81 0.30 -9.57 -13.72
N LYS A 82 -0.58 -9.15 -12.82
CA LYS A 82 -0.56 -7.87 -12.10
C LYS A 82 -0.89 -8.06 -10.62
N ALA A 83 -0.29 -7.25 -9.75
CA ALA A 83 -0.56 -7.26 -8.32
C ALA A 83 -0.53 -5.84 -7.74
N THR A 84 -1.11 -5.67 -6.55
CA THR A 84 -1.02 -4.44 -5.78
C THR A 84 -0.36 -4.73 -4.43
N ASN A 85 0.86 -4.26 -4.24
CA ASN A 85 1.52 -4.28 -2.93
C ASN A 85 1.14 -3.01 -2.16
N LEU A 86 0.81 -3.17 -0.88
CA LEU A 86 0.55 -2.08 0.04
C LEU A 86 1.66 -2.02 1.08
N TYR A 87 2.39 -0.92 1.07
CA TYR A 87 3.45 -0.63 2.02
C TYR A 87 2.95 0.42 3.01
N VAL A 88 3.05 0.12 4.30
CA VAL A 88 2.58 0.99 5.38
C VAL A 88 3.80 1.59 6.06
N PHE A 89 3.88 2.92 6.09
CA PHE A 89 4.97 3.66 6.70
C PHE A 89 4.49 4.45 7.93
N PRO A 90 5.35 4.66 8.94
CA PRO A 90 5.00 5.47 10.10
C PRO A 90 5.07 6.97 9.74
N THR A 91 4.01 7.72 10.02
CA THR A 91 4.02 9.18 9.79
C THR A 91 4.85 9.93 10.84
N SER A 92 5.20 9.29 11.96
CA SER A 92 6.14 9.84 12.96
C SER A 92 7.53 10.11 12.38
N GLU A 93 7.89 9.43 11.28
CA GLU A 93 9.17 9.59 10.60
C GLU A 93 9.10 10.37 9.29
N ILE A 94 7.88 10.68 8.83
CA ILE A 94 7.57 11.28 7.53
C ILE A 94 6.63 12.46 7.75
N LEU A 95 7.18 13.68 7.66
CA LEU A 95 6.36 14.89 7.73
C LEU A 95 5.37 14.94 6.56
N ARG A 96 4.12 15.33 6.83
CA ARG A 96 3.04 15.36 5.81
C ARG A 96 3.26 16.39 4.69
N ASP A 97 4.18 17.32 4.88
CA ASP A 97 4.59 18.32 3.90
C ASP A 97 5.97 18.01 3.27
N ALA A 98 6.54 16.83 3.55
CA ALA A 98 7.83 16.45 3.03
C ALA A 98 7.79 16.20 1.51
N LYS A 99 8.88 16.57 0.85
CA LYS A 99 9.23 16.04 -0.47
C LYS A 99 10.01 14.76 -0.29
N VAL A 100 9.52 13.68 -0.89
CA VAL A 100 10.03 12.33 -0.69
C VAL A 100 10.33 11.65 -2.01
N GLU A 101 11.25 10.70 -1.97
CA GLU A 101 11.48 9.73 -3.04
C GLU A 101 10.89 8.40 -2.57
N ILE A 102 9.82 7.95 -3.21
CA ILE A 102 9.27 6.60 -3.03
C ILE A 102 10.07 5.69 -3.97
N ILE A 103 10.78 4.72 -3.41
CA ILE A 103 11.68 3.84 -4.16
C ILE A 103 11.10 2.43 -4.08
N LEU A 104 10.65 1.93 -5.23
CA LEU A 104 10.20 0.56 -5.40
C LEU A 104 11.36 -0.26 -5.95
N ILE A 105 11.72 -1.35 -5.28
CA ILE A 105 12.89 -2.17 -5.56
C ILE A 105 12.40 -3.56 -5.97
N GLY A 106 12.64 -3.94 -7.22
CA GLY A 106 12.42 -5.30 -7.76
C GLY A 106 13.65 -5.75 -8.53
N ASP A 107 13.47 -6.22 -9.77
CA ASP A 107 14.59 -6.49 -10.69
C ASP A 107 15.37 -5.21 -11.05
N GLU A 108 14.69 -4.07 -11.03
CA GLU A 108 15.24 -2.73 -11.17
C GLU A 108 14.72 -1.84 -10.04
N GLU A 109 15.38 -0.69 -9.84
CA GLU A 109 14.90 0.36 -8.95
C GLU A 109 14.04 1.37 -9.70
N TYR A 110 12.83 1.62 -9.19
CA TYR A 110 11.91 2.61 -9.71
C TYR A 110 11.72 3.73 -8.68
N ILE A 111 12.13 4.94 -9.05
CA ILE A 111 12.12 6.11 -8.16
C ILE A 111 11.00 7.07 -8.55
N PHE A 112 10.10 7.33 -7.61
CA PHE A 112 8.98 8.26 -7.76
C PHE A 112 9.13 9.44 -6.80
N LYS A 113 9.27 10.66 -7.33
CA LYS A 113 9.33 11.88 -6.53
C LYS A 113 7.93 12.35 -6.20
N ALA A 114 7.62 12.51 -4.91
CA ALA A 114 6.33 12.97 -4.43
C ALA A 114 6.49 14.17 -3.50
N ASP A 115 5.50 15.06 -3.53
CA ASP A 115 5.35 16.17 -2.61
C ASP A 115 4.09 15.90 -1.79
N LEU A 116 4.27 15.42 -0.55
CA LEU A 116 3.16 14.93 0.27
C LEU A 116 2.17 16.04 0.62
N SER A 117 2.59 17.31 0.61
CA SER A 117 1.70 18.46 0.82
C SER A 117 0.59 18.59 -0.24
N LYS A 118 0.78 17.96 -1.41
CA LYS A 118 -0.16 17.98 -2.54
C LYS A 118 -1.14 16.80 -2.52
N LEU A 119 -0.92 15.83 -1.65
CA LEU A 119 -1.77 14.65 -1.49
C LEU A 119 -2.75 14.95 -0.34
N LYS A 120 -3.92 15.51 -0.68
CA LYS A 120 -5.02 15.76 0.26
C LYS A 120 -5.99 14.61 0.29
#